data_AF-E4SEU3-F1
#
_entry.id   AF-E4SEU3-F1
#
_cell.length_a   1.000
_cell.length_b   1.000
_cell.length_c   1.000
_cell.angle_alpha   90.00
_cell.angle_beta   90.00
_cell.angle_gamma   90.00
#
_symmetry.space_group_name_H-M   'P 1'
#
loop_
_entity.id
_entity.type
_entity.pdbx_description
1 polymer ?
#
loop_
_entity_poly.entity_id
_entity_poly.type
_entity_poly.pdbx_seq_one_letter_code
_entity_poly.pdbx_strand_id
1 'polypeptide(L)'
;MLCPKCKNGLVVEDKNYKCPSCQISLPVAFYGYELKQEDIDKLVLEGVSDEIEFFSKTKKKKFKAKLVYKNGKVDFEFCSNKENEGKIEEEREKENDTICIFLNSLSSGVVRVFKMDGGKKEEKIYDFGTKATRYSHALSLIAILPLVPNDKKLRIISDDIAFVKYALGEATPRDRNIRTGIYVLLQELKNYTWSLELSMKKLRLKGGNSKKLSKNLFPYVSVKKAEEEERIIVEIENCNLAVEEHFLEYMQKAVKLKLGKYIVPKALNEKLNMWQEAAKN
;
A
#
# COMPACT_ATOMS: atom_id res chain seq x y z
N MET A 1 28.01 0.88 8.07
CA MET A 1 26.60 0.99 8.50
C MET A 1 25.75 0.00 7.73
N LEU A 2 24.83 -0.68 8.38
CA LEU A 2 23.94 -1.69 7.79
C LEU A 2 22.55 -1.12 7.61
N CYS A 3 21.86 -1.57 6.57
CA CYS A 3 20.46 -1.25 6.36
C CYS A 3 19.60 -2.07 7.33
N PRO A 4 18.78 -1.46 8.21
CA PRO A 4 17.93 -2.22 9.14
C PRO A 4 16.85 -3.05 8.44
N LYS A 5 16.49 -2.72 7.18
CA LYS A 5 15.48 -3.47 6.41
C LYS A 5 16.00 -4.74 5.75
N CYS A 6 17.23 -4.71 5.21
CA CYS A 6 17.76 -5.85 4.45
C CYS A 6 19.13 -6.35 4.92
N LYS A 7 19.69 -5.75 5.97
CA LYS A 7 21.00 -6.05 6.56
C LYS A 7 22.20 -5.91 5.60
N ASN A 8 21.99 -5.42 4.38
CA ASN A 8 23.08 -5.10 3.45
C ASN A 8 23.78 -3.80 3.87
N GLY A 9 25.04 -3.63 3.46
CA GLY A 9 25.78 -2.39 3.69
C GLY A 9 25.11 -1.17 3.05
N LEU A 10 25.04 -0.07 3.79
CA LEU A 10 24.70 1.25 3.26
C LEU A 10 25.94 1.83 2.55
N VAL A 11 25.75 2.35 1.34
CA VAL A 11 26.77 3.06 0.58
C VAL A 11 26.59 4.57 0.77
N VAL A 12 27.68 5.33 0.80
CA VAL A 12 27.61 6.79 0.89
C VAL A 12 27.69 7.39 -0.52
N GLU A 13 26.65 8.09 -0.93
CA GLU A 13 26.59 8.82 -2.20
C GLU A 13 25.90 10.17 -1.97
N ASP A 14 26.44 11.26 -2.55
CA ASP A 14 25.87 12.61 -2.44
C ASP A 14 25.61 13.06 -1.00
N LYS A 15 26.51 12.70 -0.06
CA LYS A 15 26.36 12.93 1.38
C LYS A 15 25.11 12.26 1.99
N ASN A 16 24.60 11.21 1.36
CA ASN A 16 23.52 10.39 1.88
C ASN A 16 23.97 8.93 2.05
N TYR A 17 23.55 8.28 3.14
CA TYR A 17 23.48 6.84 3.26
C TYR A 17 22.37 6.31 2.36
N LYS A 18 22.76 5.61 1.30
CA LYS A 18 21.85 4.95 0.37
C LYS A 18 21.92 3.44 0.53
N CYS A 19 20.76 2.78 0.54
CA CYS A 19 20.70 1.32 0.46
C CYS A 19 20.49 0.88 -0.99
N PRO A 20 21.41 0.09 -1.59
CA PRO A 20 21.26 -0.39 -2.97
C PRO A 20 20.02 -1.26 -3.18
N SER A 21 19.56 -1.94 -2.12
CA SER A 21 18.43 -2.87 -2.17
C SER A 21 17.10 -2.28 -1.69
N CYS A 22 17.13 -1.38 -0.70
CA CYS A 22 15.92 -0.85 -0.04
C CYS A 22 15.55 0.59 -0.41
N GLN A 23 16.36 1.27 -1.24
CA GLN A 23 16.13 2.65 -1.68
C GLN A 23 15.93 3.68 -0.53
N ILE A 24 16.37 3.32 0.68
CA ILE A 24 16.56 4.26 1.79
C ILE A 24 17.61 5.26 1.36
N SER A 25 17.33 6.54 1.61
CA SER A 25 18.27 7.63 1.43
C SER A 25 18.13 8.52 2.65
N LEU A 26 19.17 8.57 3.48
CA LEU A 26 19.25 9.40 4.67
C LEU A 26 20.51 10.27 4.58
N PRO A 27 20.49 11.53 5.01
CA PRO A 27 21.69 12.34 5.06
C PRO A 27 22.72 11.74 6.00
N VAL A 28 24.00 11.80 5.62
CA VAL A 28 25.11 11.38 6.48
C VAL A 28 25.17 12.27 7.73
N ALA A 29 24.93 13.57 7.53
CA ALA A 29 24.80 14.53 8.61
C ALA A 29 23.60 15.44 8.39
N PHE A 30 22.84 15.69 9.46
CA PHE A 30 21.70 16.59 9.47
C PHE A 30 21.97 17.74 10.45
N TYR A 31 21.99 18.97 9.95
CA TYR A 31 22.27 20.17 10.76
C TYR A 31 23.55 20.08 11.62
N GLY A 32 24.58 19.41 11.11
CA GLY A 32 25.87 19.25 11.78
C GLY A 32 25.96 18.09 12.76
N TYR A 33 24.87 17.33 12.96
CA TYR A 33 24.88 16.05 13.66
C TYR A 33 25.03 14.90 12.66
N GLU A 34 26.04 14.04 12.85
CA GLU A 34 26.23 12.83 12.05
C GLU A 34 25.29 11.72 12.53
N LEU A 35 24.51 11.15 11.61
CA LEU A 35 23.59 10.06 11.96
C LEU A 35 24.39 8.80 12.30
N LYS A 36 24.11 8.20 13.45
CA LYS A 36 24.69 6.93 13.88
C LYS A 36 23.85 5.75 13.40
N GLN A 37 24.37 4.54 13.56
CA GLN A 37 23.63 3.32 13.20
C GLN A 37 22.30 3.24 13.94
N GLU A 38 22.28 3.56 15.24
CA GLU A 38 21.07 3.57 16.08
C GLU A 38 20.03 4.59 15.57
N ASP A 39 20.48 5.79 15.15
CA ASP A 39 19.61 6.81 14.58
C ASP A 39 18.99 6.33 13.26
N ILE A 40 19.79 5.67 12.42
CA ILE A 40 19.33 5.09 11.15
C ILE A 40 18.32 3.96 11.40
N ASP A 41 18.60 3.10 12.37
CA ASP A 41 17.73 1.98 12.71
C ASP A 41 16.35 2.50 13.11
N LYS A 42 16.31 3.48 14.02
CA LYS A 42 15.05 4.11 14.46
C LYS A 42 14.35 4.90 13.36
N LEU A 43 15.07 5.74 12.61
CA LEU A 43 14.48 6.51 11.51
C LEU A 43 13.89 5.63 10.40
N VAL A 44 14.48 4.46 10.14
CA VAL A 44 14.02 3.57 9.07
C VAL A 44 12.94 2.59 9.53
N LEU A 45 13.00 2.14 10.79
CA LEU A 45 12.06 1.16 11.36
C LEU A 45 10.85 1.83 12.01
N GLU A 46 11.09 2.87 12.83
CA GLU A 46 10.09 3.56 13.64
C GLU A 46 9.64 4.88 13.00
N GLY A 47 10.45 5.45 12.09
CA GLY A 47 10.16 6.71 11.42
C GLY A 47 10.56 7.94 12.24
N VAL A 48 11.05 7.77 13.45
CA VAL A 48 11.45 8.82 14.39
C VAL A 48 12.72 8.40 15.15
N SER A 49 13.59 9.36 15.51
CA SER A 49 14.77 9.11 16.36
C SER A 49 14.52 9.43 17.83
N ASP A 50 15.51 9.15 18.67
CA ASP A 50 15.56 9.73 20.01
C ASP A 50 15.78 11.26 19.94
N GLU A 51 15.61 11.91 21.08
CA GLU A 51 15.87 13.32 21.22
C GLU A 51 17.39 13.59 21.16
N ILE A 52 17.79 14.37 20.16
CA ILE A 52 19.18 14.73 19.89
C ILE A 52 19.36 16.23 20.18
N GLU A 53 20.50 16.59 20.75
CA GLU A 53 20.88 17.99 20.95
C GLU A 53 21.56 18.54 19.69
N PHE A 54 20.98 19.60 19.12
CA PHE A 54 21.47 20.32 17.96
C PHE A 54 21.90 21.73 18.34
N PHE A 55 22.69 22.37 17.46
CA PHE A 55 23.10 23.77 17.62
C PHE A 55 22.58 24.62 16.45
N SER A 56 21.72 25.60 16.74
CA SER A 56 21.26 26.55 15.73
C SER A 56 22.33 27.61 15.49
N LYS A 57 22.94 27.60 14.29
CA LYS A 57 23.90 28.65 13.88
C LYS A 57 23.23 30.04 13.84
N THR A 58 21.97 30.11 13.44
CA THR A 58 21.20 31.36 13.34
C THR A 58 20.89 31.95 14.71
N LYS A 59 20.39 31.13 15.65
CA LYS A 59 20.02 31.60 17.00
C LYS A 59 21.17 31.53 18.01
N LYS A 60 22.34 31.00 17.61
CA LYS A 60 23.50 30.70 18.46
C LYS A 60 23.13 29.98 19.77
N LYS A 61 22.14 29.09 19.71
CA LYS A 61 21.61 28.36 20.87
C LYS A 61 21.49 26.88 20.58
N LYS A 62 21.74 26.07 21.61
CA LYS A 62 21.46 24.63 21.61
C LYS A 62 19.96 24.40 21.74
N PHE A 63 19.46 23.38 21.06
CA PHE A 63 18.07 22.94 21.17
C PHE A 63 18.03 21.41 21.08
N LYS A 64 17.01 20.81 21.68
CA LYS A 64 16.78 19.38 21.58
C LYS A 64 15.60 19.11 20.66
N ALA A 65 15.74 18.12 19.77
CA ALA A 65 14.70 17.72 18.85
C ALA A 65 14.87 16.23 18.50
N LYS A 66 13.77 15.57 18.16
CA LYS A 66 13.80 14.29 17.46
C LYS A 66 13.93 14.55 15.96
N LEU A 67 14.39 13.55 15.23
CA LEU A 67 14.39 13.53 13.77
C LEU A 67 13.27 12.62 13.30
N VAL A 68 12.55 13.03 12.26
CA VAL A 68 11.49 12.22 11.62
C VAL A 68 11.83 11.96 10.17
N TYR A 69 11.54 10.76 9.67
CA TYR A 69 11.74 10.38 8.28
C TYR A 69 10.40 10.26 7.54
N LYS A 70 9.97 11.35 6.88
CA LYS A 70 8.70 11.43 6.14
C LYS A 70 8.97 11.81 4.68
N ASN A 71 8.25 11.18 3.75
CA ASN A 71 8.35 11.43 2.30
C ASN A 71 9.79 11.37 1.74
N GLY A 72 10.65 10.52 2.30
CA GLY A 72 12.04 10.37 1.87
C GLY A 72 12.98 11.50 2.29
N LYS A 73 12.57 12.35 3.23
CA LYS A 73 13.38 13.42 3.83
C LYS A 73 13.41 13.29 5.34
N VAL A 74 14.50 13.77 5.94
CA VAL A 74 14.64 13.91 7.40
C VAL A 74 14.24 15.34 7.78
N ASP A 75 13.43 15.49 8.82
CA ASP A 75 13.01 16.78 9.38
C ASP A 75 13.06 16.76 10.92
N PHE A 76 12.93 17.93 11.56
CA PHE A 76 12.88 18.05 13.02
C PHE A 76 11.47 17.83 13.58
N GLU A 77 11.39 17.17 14.72
CA GLU A 77 10.22 17.10 15.59
C GLU A 77 10.61 17.59 16.99
N PHE A 78 10.01 18.69 17.46
CA PHE A 78 10.34 19.28 18.75
C PHE A 78 9.36 18.82 19.83
N CYS A 79 9.85 18.20 20.90
CA CYS A 79 9.05 17.97 22.10
C CYS A 79 8.86 19.30 22.83
N SER A 80 7.70 19.94 22.69
CA SER A 80 7.46 21.25 23.31
C SER A 80 7.07 21.14 24.78
N ASN A 81 7.62 22.04 25.61
CA ASN A 81 7.14 22.31 26.96
C ASN A 81 5.68 22.81 26.95
N LYS A 82 4.85 22.17 27.79
CA LYS A 82 3.56 22.50 28.46
C LYS A 82 2.59 23.62 28.00
N GLU A 83 2.86 24.42 26.97
CA GLU A 83 1.90 25.41 26.44
C GLU A 83 1.24 24.96 25.12
N ASN A 84 1.67 23.82 24.56
CA ASN A 84 1.18 23.25 23.30
C ASN A 84 0.47 21.89 23.48
N GLU A 85 -0.05 21.57 24.67
CA GLU A 85 -0.78 20.31 24.88
C GLU A 85 -2.00 20.21 23.95
N GLY A 86 -2.74 21.31 23.72
CA GLY A 86 -3.87 21.31 22.80
C GLY A 86 -3.54 21.15 21.30
N LYS A 87 -2.33 21.51 20.85
CA LYS A 87 -1.94 21.37 19.42
C LYS A 87 -1.27 20.03 19.11
N ILE A 88 -0.56 19.46 20.08
CA ILE A 88 0.12 18.17 19.93
C ILE A 88 -0.85 17.00 20.09
N GLU A 89 -1.87 17.15 20.94
CA GLU A 89 -3.00 16.21 20.99
C GLU A 89 -3.75 16.22 19.67
N GLU A 90 -4.08 17.39 19.11
CA GLU A 90 -4.71 17.49 17.78
C GLU A 90 -3.86 16.89 16.64
N GLU A 91 -2.52 17.04 16.65
CA GLU A 91 -1.65 16.49 15.59
C GLU A 91 -1.40 14.97 15.73
N ARG A 92 -1.30 14.45 16.97
CA ARG A 92 -1.25 13.00 17.21
C ARG A 92 -2.60 12.31 17.01
N GLU A 93 -3.70 13.00 17.29
CA GLU A 93 -5.05 12.56 16.94
C GLU A 93 -5.24 12.55 15.41
N LYS A 94 -4.79 13.59 14.69
CA LYS A 94 -4.81 13.64 13.21
C LYS A 94 -3.97 12.53 12.56
N GLU A 95 -2.85 12.13 13.16
CA GLU A 95 -1.99 11.03 12.67
C GLU A 95 -2.55 9.63 13.02
N ASN A 96 -3.32 9.50 14.11
CA ASN A 96 -4.08 8.29 14.45
C ASN A 96 -5.41 8.16 13.67
N ASP A 97 -5.96 9.27 13.17
CA ASP A 97 -7.19 9.35 12.39
C ASP A 97 -6.97 9.09 10.88
N THR A 98 -5.71 9.01 10.44
CA THR A 98 -5.37 8.84 9.02
C THR A 98 -4.76 7.48 8.73
N ILE A 99 -5.42 6.69 7.85
CA ILE A 99 -4.86 5.47 7.29
C ILE A 99 -4.10 5.81 6.01
N CYS A 100 -2.82 5.45 5.98
CA CYS A 100 -1.98 5.60 4.79
C CYS A 100 -1.95 4.30 3.98
N ILE A 101 -2.27 4.38 2.69
CA ILE A 101 -2.28 3.24 1.76
C ILE A 101 -1.30 3.52 0.64
N PHE A 102 -0.26 2.69 0.51
CA PHE A 102 0.73 2.77 -0.57
C PHE A 102 0.49 1.67 -1.59
N LEU A 103 0.35 2.04 -2.86
CA LEU A 103 0.21 1.14 -4.00
C LEU A 103 1.51 1.17 -4.81
N ASN A 104 2.22 0.05 -4.82
CA ASN A 104 3.49 -0.11 -5.52
C ASN A 104 3.39 -1.19 -6.58
N SER A 105 3.76 -0.85 -7.81
CA SER A 105 3.79 -1.76 -8.93
C SER A 105 5.02 -2.67 -8.83
N LEU A 106 4.83 -3.99 -8.74
CA LEU A 106 5.94 -4.95 -8.76
C LEU A 106 6.24 -5.44 -10.18
N SER A 107 5.19 -5.72 -10.93
CA SER A 107 5.18 -6.09 -12.35
C SER A 107 3.82 -5.70 -12.97
N SER A 108 3.58 -6.00 -14.24
CA SER A 108 2.24 -5.83 -14.83
C SER A 108 1.25 -6.73 -14.08
N GLY A 109 0.07 -6.21 -13.74
CA GLY A 109 -0.95 -6.96 -13.01
C GLY A 109 -0.72 -7.10 -11.50
N VAL A 110 0.52 -6.97 -11.03
CA VAL A 110 0.90 -7.26 -9.63
C VAL A 110 1.18 -5.98 -8.85
N VAL A 111 0.39 -5.74 -7.82
CA VAL A 111 0.46 -4.55 -6.96
C VAL A 111 0.69 -4.98 -5.52
N ARG A 112 1.73 -4.42 -4.91
CA ARG A 112 1.98 -4.49 -3.49
C ARG A 112 1.31 -3.32 -2.79
N VAL A 113 0.44 -3.63 -1.84
CA VAL A 113 -0.27 -2.67 -1.02
C VAL A 113 0.31 -2.68 0.39
N PHE A 114 0.78 -1.53 0.86
CA PHE A 114 1.08 -1.33 2.27
C PHE A 114 -0.01 -0.48 2.90
N LYS A 115 -0.64 -0.99 3.95
CA LYS A 115 -1.54 -0.22 4.81
C LYS A 115 -0.81 0.11 6.10
N MET A 116 -0.82 1.37 6.48
CA MET A 116 -0.34 1.86 7.77
C MET A 116 -1.51 2.51 8.51
N ASP A 117 -1.79 2.00 9.70
CA ASP A 117 -2.77 2.56 10.63
C ASP A 117 -2.10 2.73 11.99
N GLY A 118 -1.70 3.97 12.30
CA GLY A 118 -0.78 4.27 13.40
C GLY A 118 0.49 3.42 13.31
N GLY A 119 0.80 2.65 14.36
CA GLY A 119 1.95 1.74 14.39
C GLY A 119 1.73 0.38 13.71
N LYS A 120 0.51 0.05 13.27
CA LYS A 120 0.22 -1.24 12.62
C LYS A 120 0.52 -1.16 11.13
N LYS A 121 1.37 -2.07 10.66
CA LYS A 121 1.73 -2.20 9.25
C LYS A 121 1.24 -3.53 8.70
N GLU A 122 0.48 -3.46 7.62
CA GLU A 122 0.03 -4.63 6.86
C GLU A 122 0.55 -4.55 5.43
N GLU A 123 1.03 -5.67 4.89
CA GLU A 123 1.46 -5.82 3.51
C GLU A 123 0.61 -6.88 2.83
N LYS A 124 0.06 -6.56 1.66
CA LYS A 124 -0.63 -7.51 0.78
C LYS A 124 -0.11 -7.37 -0.64
N ILE A 125 -0.07 -8.47 -1.38
CA ILE A 125 0.27 -8.47 -2.80
C ILE A 125 -0.92 -9.02 -3.57
N TYR A 126 -1.54 -8.17 -4.38
CA TYR A 126 -2.62 -8.55 -5.29
C TYR A 126 -2.04 -8.83 -6.67
N ASP A 127 -2.32 -10.02 -7.20
CA ASP A 127 -1.93 -10.44 -8.55
C ASP A 127 -3.18 -10.56 -9.41
N PHE A 128 -3.37 -9.59 -10.31
CA PHE A 128 -4.43 -9.61 -11.31
C PHE A 128 -3.90 -10.11 -12.67
N GLY A 129 -2.77 -10.81 -12.71
CA GLY A 129 -2.21 -11.46 -13.90
C GLY A 129 -1.93 -10.48 -15.03
N THR A 130 -2.68 -10.58 -16.12
CA THR A 130 -2.43 -9.81 -17.35
C THR A 130 -3.05 -8.41 -17.36
N LYS A 131 -3.73 -7.98 -16.29
CA LYS A 131 -4.35 -6.66 -16.22
C LYS A 131 -3.30 -5.54 -16.28
N ALA A 132 -3.67 -4.44 -16.90
CA ALA A 132 -2.83 -3.25 -16.96
C ALA A 132 -2.57 -2.69 -15.55
N THR A 133 -1.34 -2.28 -15.25
CA THR A 133 -0.94 -1.75 -13.93
C THR A 133 -1.89 -0.69 -13.37
N ARG A 134 -2.27 0.30 -14.20
CA ARG A 134 -3.24 1.35 -13.81
C ARG A 134 -4.61 0.82 -13.41
N TYR A 135 -5.04 -0.31 -13.97
CA TYR A 135 -6.28 -0.98 -13.57
C TYR A 135 -6.08 -1.77 -12.27
N SER A 136 -4.96 -2.48 -12.16
CA SER A 136 -4.60 -3.24 -10.96
C SER A 136 -4.51 -2.36 -9.72
N HIS A 137 -4.04 -1.11 -9.83
CA HIS A 137 -4.06 -0.15 -8.71
C HIS A 137 -5.49 0.14 -8.24
N ALA A 138 -6.41 0.36 -9.17
CA ALA A 138 -7.82 0.59 -8.85
C ALA A 138 -8.45 -0.65 -8.19
N LEU A 139 -8.20 -1.84 -8.75
CA LEU A 139 -8.68 -3.12 -8.20
C LEU A 139 -8.07 -3.40 -6.81
N SER A 140 -6.80 -3.08 -6.58
CA SER A 140 -6.16 -3.23 -5.27
C SER A 140 -6.79 -2.36 -4.19
N LEU A 141 -7.23 -1.15 -4.54
CA LEU A 141 -7.97 -0.31 -3.60
C LEU A 141 -9.37 -0.87 -3.34
N ILE A 142 -10.12 -1.22 -4.39
CA ILE A 142 -11.44 -1.86 -4.25
C ILE A 142 -11.35 -3.10 -3.37
N ALA A 143 -10.27 -3.88 -3.49
CA ALA A 143 -10.02 -5.06 -2.67
C ALA A 143 -9.84 -4.74 -1.18
N ILE A 144 -9.17 -3.62 -0.84
CA ILE A 144 -8.80 -3.30 0.54
C ILE A 144 -9.84 -2.43 1.27
N LEU A 145 -10.60 -1.58 0.55
CA LEU A 145 -11.57 -0.67 1.15
C LEU A 145 -12.57 -1.34 2.12
N PRO A 146 -13.12 -2.54 1.84
CA PRO A 146 -13.99 -3.24 2.81
C PRO A 146 -13.34 -3.58 4.16
N LEU A 147 -12.00 -3.52 4.26
CA LEU A 147 -11.22 -3.76 5.47
C LEU A 147 -10.82 -2.47 6.20
N VAL A 148 -11.20 -1.32 5.65
CA VAL A 148 -10.81 -0.01 6.12
C VAL A 148 -12.03 0.67 6.74
N PRO A 149 -11.93 1.13 8.00
CA PRO A 149 -13.05 1.75 8.67
C PRO A 149 -13.34 3.15 8.07
N ASN A 150 -14.61 3.48 7.91
CA ASN A 150 -15.06 4.66 7.15
C ASN A 150 -14.92 5.99 7.91
N ASP A 151 -14.77 5.93 9.22
CA ASP A 151 -14.57 7.09 10.10
C ASP A 151 -13.20 7.74 9.91
N LYS A 152 -12.20 6.97 9.46
CA LYS A 152 -10.83 7.44 9.26
C LYS A 152 -10.60 8.10 7.91
N LYS A 153 -9.69 9.07 7.88
CA LYS A 153 -9.20 9.71 6.65
C LYS A 153 -8.25 8.78 5.90
N LEU A 154 -8.35 8.73 4.58
CA LEU A 154 -7.49 7.91 3.74
C LEU A 154 -6.48 8.76 3.00
N ARG A 155 -5.19 8.48 3.21
CA ARG A 155 -4.12 9.03 2.39
C ARG A 155 -3.58 7.95 1.46
N ILE A 156 -3.91 8.06 0.18
CA ILE A 156 -3.55 7.07 -0.83
C ILE A 156 -2.33 7.58 -1.61
N ILE A 157 -1.34 6.71 -1.79
CA ILE A 157 -0.09 7.04 -2.48
C ILE A 157 0.15 5.97 -3.53
N SER A 158 0.22 6.34 -4.81
CA SER A 158 0.40 5.41 -5.92
C SER A 158 1.67 5.74 -6.72
N ASP A 159 2.39 4.71 -7.20
CA ASP A 159 3.51 4.87 -8.12
C ASP A 159 3.12 4.90 -9.62
N ASP A 160 1.83 4.82 -9.94
CA ASP A 160 1.33 4.86 -11.31
C ASP A 160 0.63 6.18 -11.65
N ILE A 161 1.32 7.00 -12.45
CA ILE A 161 0.81 8.32 -12.87
C ILE A 161 -0.50 8.25 -13.64
N ALA A 162 -0.72 7.20 -14.45
CA ALA A 162 -1.94 7.09 -15.24
C ALA A 162 -3.14 6.86 -14.33
N PHE A 163 -3.02 5.94 -13.36
CA PHE A 163 -4.02 5.71 -12.32
C PHE A 163 -4.33 6.99 -11.55
N VAL A 164 -3.30 7.72 -11.07
CA VAL A 164 -3.50 8.98 -10.34
C VAL A 164 -4.29 9.99 -11.17
N LYS A 165 -3.89 10.21 -12.42
CA LYS A 165 -4.62 11.11 -13.34
C LYS A 165 -6.07 10.68 -13.58
N TYR A 166 -6.33 9.38 -13.65
CA TYR A 166 -7.69 8.87 -13.84
C TYR A 166 -8.57 9.06 -12.60
N ALA A 167 -8.04 8.74 -11.42
CA ALA A 167 -8.77 8.86 -10.17
C ALA A 167 -9.03 10.34 -9.79
N LEU A 168 -8.12 11.26 -10.12
CA LEU A 168 -8.31 12.70 -9.93
C LEU A 168 -9.17 13.36 -11.02
N GLY A 169 -9.57 12.62 -12.07
CA GLY A 169 -10.37 13.16 -13.17
C GLY A 169 -9.60 14.02 -14.18
N GLU A 170 -8.27 14.08 -14.07
CA GLU A 170 -7.39 14.81 -15.01
C GLU A 170 -7.32 14.13 -16.38
N ALA A 171 -7.61 12.83 -16.46
CA ALA A 171 -7.66 12.09 -17.71
C ALA A 171 -8.75 11.00 -17.67
N THR A 172 -9.28 10.63 -18.84
CA THR A 172 -10.25 9.55 -18.97
C THR A 172 -9.60 8.30 -19.60
N PRO A 173 -9.73 7.10 -19.00
CA PRO A 173 -9.24 5.87 -19.61
C PRO A 173 -9.94 5.60 -20.94
N ARG A 174 -9.16 5.24 -21.97
CA ARG A 174 -9.71 4.78 -23.27
C ARG A 174 -10.37 3.41 -23.16
N ASP A 175 -9.73 2.52 -22.40
CA ASP A 175 -10.23 1.16 -22.15
C ASP A 175 -11.49 1.19 -21.27
N ARG A 176 -12.51 0.43 -21.68
CA ARG A 176 -13.82 0.40 -21.01
C ARG A 176 -13.76 -0.24 -19.63
N ASN A 177 -12.95 -1.28 -19.45
CA ASN A 177 -12.82 -2.00 -18.18
C ASN A 177 -12.12 -1.10 -17.16
N ILE A 178 -11.05 -0.42 -17.57
CA ILE A 178 -10.35 0.54 -16.71
C ILE A 178 -11.28 1.68 -16.32
N ARG A 179 -12.05 2.23 -17.27
CA ARG A 179 -13.03 3.29 -16.98
C ARG A 179 -14.08 2.83 -15.97
N THR A 180 -14.60 1.61 -16.12
CA THR A 180 -15.56 1.01 -15.19
C THR A 180 -14.94 0.82 -13.82
N GLY A 181 -13.71 0.32 -13.75
CA GLY A 181 -12.98 0.14 -12.49
C GLY A 181 -12.74 1.43 -11.73
N ILE A 182 -12.29 2.47 -12.43
CA ILE A 182 -12.11 3.81 -11.82
C ILE A 182 -13.44 4.35 -11.33
N TYR A 183 -14.52 4.20 -12.11
CA TYR A 183 -15.85 4.62 -11.68
C TYR A 183 -16.30 3.91 -10.40
N VAL A 184 -16.18 2.57 -10.36
CA VAL A 184 -16.53 1.76 -9.17
C VAL A 184 -15.72 2.19 -7.95
N LEU A 185 -14.40 2.32 -8.11
CA LEU A 185 -13.51 2.80 -7.05
C LEU A 185 -13.96 4.16 -6.50
N LEU A 186 -14.28 5.12 -7.38
CA LEU A 186 -14.72 6.44 -6.95
C LEU A 186 -16.06 6.42 -6.23
N GLN A 187 -16.98 5.50 -6.57
CA GLN A 187 -18.22 5.32 -5.80
C GLN A 187 -17.93 4.78 -4.40
N GLU A 188 -17.00 3.83 -4.25
CA GLU A 188 -16.61 3.30 -2.93
C GLU A 188 -15.92 4.37 -2.08
N LEU A 189 -15.03 5.16 -2.69
CA LEU A 189 -14.30 6.23 -2.02
C LEU A 189 -15.19 7.39 -1.53
N LYS A 190 -16.42 7.54 -2.04
CA LYS A 190 -17.39 8.53 -1.50
C LYS A 190 -17.71 8.33 -0.03
N ASN A 191 -17.54 7.11 0.47
CA ASN A 191 -17.78 6.77 1.87
C ASN A 191 -16.64 7.21 2.80
N TYR A 192 -15.57 7.79 2.23
CA TYR A 192 -14.35 8.15 2.95
C TYR A 192 -13.97 9.60 2.67
N THR A 193 -13.31 10.23 3.63
CA THR A 193 -12.51 11.44 3.35
C THR A 193 -11.15 10.97 2.83
N TRP A 194 -10.79 11.27 1.59
CA TRP A 194 -9.57 10.73 0.98
C TRP A 194 -8.73 11.77 0.23
N SER A 195 -7.43 11.51 0.14
CA SER A 195 -6.48 12.18 -0.75
C SER A 195 -5.69 11.15 -1.56
N LEU A 196 -5.21 11.55 -2.74
CA LEU A 196 -4.39 10.72 -3.61
C LEU A 196 -3.16 11.48 -4.11
N GLU A 197 -1.99 10.89 -3.91
CA GLU A 197 -0.70 11.47 -4.25
C GLU A 197 0.11 10.53 -5.16
N LEU A 198 0.88 11.13 -6.08
CA LEU A 198 1.86 10.39 -6.88
C LEU A 198 3.16 10.20 -6.09
N SER A 199 3.59 8.95 -5.96
CA SER A 199 4.93 8.62 -5.48
C SER A 199 5.97 8.97 -6.54
N MET A 200 6.93 9.82 -6.17
CA MET A 200 8.07 10.20 -7.00
C MET A 200 9.08 9.04 -7.22
N LYS A 201 8.95 7.92 -6.49
CA LYS A 201 9.82 6.74 -6.64
C LYS A 201 9.04 5.58 -7.25
N LYS A 202 9.34 5.25 -8.50
CA LYS A 202 8.88 4.01 -9.14
C LYS A 202 9.85 2.88 -8.80
N LEU A 203 9.34 1.78 -8.24
CA LEU A 203 10.16 0.58 -8.08
C LEU A 203 10.56 0.06 -9.47
N ARG A 204 11.82 -0.36 -9.65
CA ARG A 204 12.21 -1.08 -10.87
C ARG A 204 11.39 -2.37 -10.91
N LEU A 205 10.52 -2.49 -11.90
CA LEU A 205 9.72 -3.68 -12.12
C LEU A 205 10.67 -4.87 -12.27
N LYS A 206 10.52 -5.87 -11.42
CA LYS A 206 11.26 -7.12 -11.61
C LYS A 206 10.46 -7.95 -12.60
N GLY A 207 11.09 -8.35 -13.71
CA GLY A 207 10.52 -9.36 -14.58
C GLY A 207 10.32 -10.64 -13.78
N GLY A 208 9.07 -11.10 -13.68
CA GLY A 208 8.76 -12.30 -12.92
C GLY A 208 7.26 -12.47 -12.73
N ASN A 209 6.74 -13.59 -13.21
CA ASN A 209 5.40 -14.04 -12.86
C ASN A 209 5.47 -14.69 -11.47
N SER A 210 5.20 -13.94 -10.41
CA SER A 210 4.99 -14.54 -9.11
C SER A 210 3.60 -15.19 -9.08
N LYS A 211 3.46 -16.40 -9.63
CA LYS A 211 2.22 -17.21 -9.55
C LYS A 211 1.88 -17.66 -8.12
N LYS A 212 2.49 -17.08 -7.09
CA LYS A 212 2.24 -17.44 -5.70
C LYS A 212 1.06 -16.63 -5.20
N LEU A 213 -0.03 -17.33 -4.92
CA LEU A 213 -1.23 -16.75 -4.35
C LEU A 213 -0.91 -16.22 -2.94
N SER A 214 -1.08 -14.92 -2.75
CA SER A 214 -0.98 -14.34 -1.41
C SER A 214 -2.11 -14.86 -0.55
N LYS A 215 -1.82 -15.06 0.74
CA LYS A 215 -2.82 -15.46 1.73
C LYS A 215 -3.66 -14.26 2.17
N ASN A 216 -4.88 -14.53 2.62
CA ASN A 216 -5.81 -13.57 3.21
C ASN A 216 -6.09 -12.35 2.30
N LEU A 217 -6.38 -12.61 1.03
CA LEU A 217 -6.62 -11.54 0.04
C LEU A 217 -7.97 -10.85 0.25
N PHE A 218 -9.02 -11.62 0.53
CA PHE A 218 -10.41 -11.16 0.56
C PHE A 218 -11.17 -11.76 1.76
N PRO A 219 -10.78 -11.50 3.02
CA PRO A 219 -11.35 -12.19 4.17
C PRO A 219 -12.85 -11.91 4.39
N TYR A 220 -13.41 -10.90 3.74
CA TYR A 220 -14.83 -10.56 3.79
C TYR A 220 -15.73 -11.40 2.87
N VAL A 221 -15.15 -12.23 1.98
CA VAL A 221 -15.94 -13.04 1.03
C VAL A 221 -16.29 -14.41 1.60
N SER A 222 -17.45 -14.93 1.21
CA SER A 222 -17.84 -16.32 1.47
C SER A 222 -18.13 -17.04 0.17
N VAL A 223 -17.71 -18.30 0.05
CA VAL A 223 -17.85 -19.09 -1.18
C VAL A 223 -18.79 -20.26 -0.90
N LYS A 224 -19.89 -20.31 -1.64
CA LYS A 224 -20.84 -21.43 -1.70
C LYS A 224 -20.64 -22.19 -3.02
N LYS A 225 -20.79 -23.51 -2.96
CA LYS A 225 -20.62 -24.41 -4.11
C LYS A 225 -21.84 -25.29 -4.23
N ALA A 226 -22.34 -25.45 -5.43
CA ALA A 226 -23.30 -26.48 -5.79
C ALA A 226 -22.69 -27.32 -6.92
N GLU A 227 -22.58 -28.62 -6.69
CA GLU A 227 -22.03 -29.56 -7.68
C GLU A 227 -23.14 -30.12 -8.56
N GLU A 228 -22.92 -30.08 -9.87
CA GLU A 228 -23.67 -30.79 -10.90
C GLU A 228 -22.72 -31.81 -11.56
N GLU A 229 -23.21 -32.67 -12.46
CA GLU A 229 -22.43 -33.81 -13.01
C GLU A 229 -21.03 -33.40 -13.51
N GLU A 230 -20.96 -32.38 -14.38
CA GLU A 230 -19.73 -31.90 -15.04
C GLU A 230 -19.28 -30.50 -14.58
N ARG A 231 -20.06 -29.83 -13.74
CA ARG A 231 -19.93 -28.39 -13.45
C ARG A 231 -20.10 -28.09 -11.97
N ILE A 232 -19.46 -27.02 -11.53
CA ILE A 232 -19.60 -26.47 -10.19
C ILE A 232 -20.15 -25.07 -10.34
N ILE A 233 -21.31 -24.81 -9.75
CA ILE A 233 -21.84 -23.46 -9.60
C ILE A 233 -21.21 -22.86 -8.36
N VAL A 234 -20.50 -21.75 -8.55
CA VAL A 234 -19.80 -21.04 -7.48
C VAL A 234 -20.52 -19.71 -7.24
N GLU A 235 -20.94 -19.50 -5.99
CA GLU A 235 -21.49 -18.23 -5.53
C GLU A 235 -20.54 -17.61 -4.51
N ILE A 236 -20.08 -16.39 -4.78
CA ILE A 236 -19.19 -15.60 -3.93
C ILE A 236 -20.00 -14.46 -3.34
N GLU A 237 -20.31 -14.55 -2.05
CA GLU A 237 -20.96 -13.50 -1.27
C GLU A 237 -19.98 -12.36 -1.00
N ASN A 238 -20.50 -11.13 -0.93
CA ASN A 238 -19.70 -9.89 -0.83
C ASN A 238 -18.66 -9.72 -1.94
N CYS A 239 -18.93 -10.27 -3.13
CA CYS A 239 -18.07 -10.15 -4.29
C CYS A 239 -18.11 -8.73 -4.85
N ASN A 240 -16.98 -8.03 -4.79
CA ASN A 240 -16.76 -6.77 -5.48
C ASN A 240 -15.99 -6.99 -6.80
N LEU A 241 -15.75 -5.90 -7.54
CA LEU A 241 -15.08 -5.96 -8.83
C LEU A 241 -13.65 -6.54 -8.74
N ALA A 242 -12.92 -6.25 -7.65
CA ALA A 242 -11.57 -6.79 -7.46
C ALA A 242 -11.56 -8.30 -7.25
N VAL A 243 -12.50 -8.81 -6.46
CA VAL A 243 -12.69 -10.24 -6.23
C VAL A 243 -13.04 -10.95 -7.54
N GLU A 244 -13.96 -10.39 -8.32
CA GLU A 244 -14.36 -10.94 -9.62
C GLU A 244 -13.18 -11.02 -10.59
N GLU A 245 -12.46 -9.91 -10.79
CA GLU A 245 -11.34 -9.85 -11.74
C GLU A 245 -10.22 -10.79 -11.33
N HIS A 246 -9.91 -10.86 -10.03
CA HIS A 246 -8.94 -11.80 -9.51
C HIS A 246 -9.41 -13.26 -9.66
N PHE A 247 -10.69 -13.55 -9.39
CA PHE A 247 -11.25 -14.89 -9.52
C PHE A 247 -11.21 -15.36 -10.98
N LEU A 248 -11.63 -14.53 -11.93
CA LEU A 248 -11.66 -14.86 -13.35
C LEU A 248 -10.25 -15.03 -13.95
N GLU A 249 -9.29 -14.19 -13.53
CA GLU A 249 -7.89 -14.36 -13.95
C GLU A 249 -7.30 -15.67 -13.42
N TYR A 250 -7.59 -16.01 -12.17
CA TYR A 250 -7.13 -17.26 -11.56
C TYR A 250 -7.86 -18.48 -12.16
N MET A 251 -9.17 -18.36 -12.40
CA MET A 251 -10.05 -19.39 -12.96
C MET A 251 -10.32 -19.15 -14.45
N GLN A 252 -9.28 -19.24 -15.27
CA GLN A 252 -9.36 -18.94 -16.71
C GLN A 252 -10.47 -19.66 -17.51
N LYS A 253 -10.98 -20.81 -17.03
CA LYS A 253 -12.09 -21.55 -17.66
C LYS A 253 -13.46 -21.30 -16.99
N ALA A 254 -13.53 -20.40 -16.01
CA ALA A 254 -14.79 -20.04 -15.38
C ALA A 254 -15.62 -19.16 -16.31
N VAL A 255 -16.92 -19.40 -16.33
CA VAL A 255 -17.90 -18.59 -17.06
C VAL A 255 -18.65 -17.74 -16.06
N LYS A 256 -18.57 -16.42 -16.22
CA LYS A 256 -19.35 -15.46 -15.43
C LYS A 256 -20.82 -15.51 -15.85
N LEU A 257 -21.72 -15.74 -14.88
CA LEU A 257 -23.17 -15.57 -15.07
C LEU A 257 -23.61 -14.16 -14.67
N LYS A 258 -23.22 -13.75 -13.46
CA LYS A 258 -23.41 -12.40 -12.92
C LYS A 258 -22.32 -12.12 -11.89
N LEU A 259 -22.24 -10.89 -11.39
CA LEU A 259 -21.31 -10.55 -10.31
C LEU A 259 -21.49 -11.51 -9.13
N GLY A 260 -20.40 -12.16 -8.73
CA GLY A 260 -20.41 -13.14 -7.65
C GLY A 260 -21.03 -14.50 -7.99
N LYS A 261 -21.37 -14.81 -9.24
CA LYS A 261 -21.89 -16.13 -9.63
C LYS A 261 -21.25 -16.65 -10.92
N TYR A 262 -20.65 -17.84 -10.83
CA TYR A 262 -19.81 -18.41 -11.87
C TYR A 262 -20.10 -19.90 -12.08
N ILE A 263 -19.86 -20.38 -13.30
CA ILE A 263 -19.79 -21.81 -13.62
C ILE A 263 -18.32 -22.17 -13.78
N VAL A 264 -17.87 -23.19 -13.06
CA VAL A 264 -16.50 -23.70 -13.10
C VAL A 264 -16.53 -25.19 -13.52
N PRO A 265 -15.69 -25.64 -14.46
CA PRO A 265 -15.56 -27.07 -14.77
C PRO A 265 -15.15 -27.88 -13.54
N LYS A 266 -15.74 -29.06 -13.33
CA LYS A 266 -15.44 -29.92 -12.17
C LYS A 266 -13.96 -30.30 -12.07
N ALA A 267 -13.27 -30.40 -13.22
CA ALA A 267 -11.83 -30.62 -13.30
C ALA A 267 -10.97 -29.54 -12.59
N LEU A 268 -11.53 -28.38 -12.26
CA LEU A 268 -10.84 -27.30 -11.54
C LEU A 268 -11.19 -27.24 -10.05
N ASN A 269 -11.83 -28.26 -9.48
CA ASN A 269 -12.25 -28.24 -8.07
C ASN A 269 -11.07 -28.04 -7.09
N GLU A 270 -9.94 -28.72 -7.32
CA GLU A 270 -8.75 -28.54 -6.50
C GLU A 270 -8.23 -27.10 -6.56
N LYS A 271 -8.17 -26.54 -7.78
CA LYS A 271 -7.78 -25.14 -7.99
C LYS A 271 -8.75 -24.17 -7.29
N LEU A 272 -10.05 -24.48 -7.30
CA LEU A 272 -11.09 -23.74 -6.59
C LEU A 272 -10.91 -23.77 -5.07
N ASN A 273 -10.54 -24.91 -4.51
CA ASN A 273 -10.21 -25.02 -3.09
C ASN A 273 -8.98 -24.17 -2.75
N MET A 274 -7.91 -24.24 -3.55
CA MET A 274 -6.71 -23.42 -3.35
C MET A 274 -7.02 -21.92 -3.39
N TRP A 275 -7.87 -21.49 -4.32
CA TRP A 275 -8.27 -20.07 -4.40
C TRP A 275 -9.09 -19.65 -3.18
N GLN A 276 -10.06 -20.47 -2.77
CA GLN A 276 -10.90 -20.19 -1.61
C GLN A 276 -10.08 -20.10 -0.32
N GLU A 277 -9.10 -20.99 -0.15
CA GLU A 277 -8.20 -20.94 0.99
C GLU A 277 -7.41 -19.64 1.01
N ALA A 278 -6.78 -19.24 -0.09
CA ALA A 278 -5.99 -18.01 -0.12
C ALA A 278 -6.84 -16.72 -0.06
N ALA A 279 -8.09 -16.78 -0.50
CA ALA A 279 -9.02 -15.66 -0.34
C ALA A 279 -9.33 -15.40 1.14
N LYS A 280 -9.45 -16.45 1.97
CA LYS A 280 -9.83 -16.32 3.39
C LYS A 280 -8.64 -16.35 4.37
N ASN A 281 -7.66 -17.22 4.15
CA ASN A 281 -6.59 -17.59 5.08
C ASN A 281 -5.21 -17.16 4.57
#